data_AF-A0A1E5AE30-F1
#
_entry.id   AF-A0A1E5AE30-F1
#
_cell.length_a   1.000
_cell.length_b   1.000
_cell.length_c   1.000
_cell.angle_alpha   90.00
_cell.angle_beta   90.00
_cell.angle_gamma   90.00
#
_symmetry.space_group_name_H-M   'P 1'
#
loop_
_entity.id
_entity.type
_entity.pdbx_description
1 polymer ?
#
loop_
_entity_poly.entity_id
_entity_poly.type
_entity_poly.pdbx_seq_one_letter_code
_entity_poly.pdbx_strand_id
1 'polypeptide(L)' 'MADLETQIEQAQQRLRDLQAKVRKQKRKNETRRLILYGAAALAILEELEGDQPDRFLTRLHSKITRKSDRDFLNL' A
#
# COMPACT_ATOMS: atom_id res chain seq x y z
N MET A 1 -20.08 24.02 -35.02
CA MET A 1 -20.04 24.07 -33.54
C MET A 1 -19.65 22.72 -32.93
N ALA A 2 -19.96 21.57 -33.56
CA ALA A 2 -19.65 20.22 -33.04
C ALA A 2 -18.15 19.89 -32.84
N ASP A 3 -17.24 20.59 -33.52
CA ASP A 3 -15.80 20.30 -33.45
C ASP A 3 -15.19 20.69 -32.09
N LEU A 4 -15.61 21.82 -31.52
CA LEU A 4 -15.15 22.26 -30.20
C LEU A 4 -15.66 21.36 -29.07
N GLU A 5 -16.92 20.93 -29.11
CA GLU A 5 -17.48 19.97 -28.15
C GLU A 5 -16.73 18.64 -28.22
N THR A 6 -16.47 18.13 -29.43
CA THR A 6 -15.69 16.90 -29.64
C THR A 6 -14.27 17.03 -29.06
N GLN A 7 -13.61 18.16 -29.28
CA GLN A 7 -12.27 18.41 -28.73
C GLN A 7 -12.27 18.50 -27.20
N ILE A 8 -13.30 19.12 -26.61
CA ILE A 8 -13.48 19.20 -25.15
C ILE A 8 -13.69 17.79 -24.57
N GLU A 9 -14.55 16.97 -25.16
CA GLU A 9 -14.79 15.60 -24.71
C GLU A 9 -13.52 14.74 -24.78
N GLN A 10 -12.76 14.84 -25.87
CA GLN A 10 -11.48 14.15 -26.02
C GLN A 10 -10.46 14.60 -24.96
N ALA A 11 -10.38 15.89 -24.68
CA ALA A 11 -9.49 16.42 -23.65
C ALA A 11 -9.88 15.94 -22.24
N GLN A 12 -11.18 15.92 -21.93
CA GLN A 12 -11.69 15.39 -20.66
C GLN A 12 -11.40 13.89 -20.52
N GLN A 13 -11.54 13.12 -21.59
CA GLN A 13 -11.22 11.70 -21.56
C GLN A 13 -9.73 11.46 -21.32
N ARG A 14 -8.85 12.19 -22.02
CA ARG A 14 -7.41 12.14 -21.79
C ARG A 14 -7.05 12.50 -20.36
N LEU A 15 -7.71 13.50 -19.78
CA LEU A 15 -7.51 13.88 -18.38
C LEU A 15 -7.89 12.73 -17.42
N ARG A 16 -9.04 12.08 -17.64
CA ARG A 16 -9.47 10.92 -16.84
C ARG A 16 -8.46 9.78 -16.93
N ASP A 17 -7.94 9.48 -18.12
CA ASP A 17 -6.96 8.43 -18.32
C ASP A 17 -5.63 8.73 -17.63
N LEU A 18 -5.15 9.98 -17.71
CA LEU A 18 -3.95 10.42 -17.00
C LEU A 18 -4.14 10.35 -15.48
N GLN A 19 -5.29 10.76 -14.96
CA GLN A 19 -5.61 10.63 -13.54
C GLN A 19 -5.65 9.15 -13.10
N ALA A 20 -6.21 8.26 -13.91
CA ALA A 20 -6.21 6.83 -13.64
C ALA A 20 -4.78 6.25 -13.58
N LYS A 21 -3.90 6.67 -14.51
CA LYS A 21 -2.47 6.30 -14.51
C LYS A 21 -1.77 6.79 -13.24
N VAL A 22 -1.99 8.04 -12.84
CA VAL A 22 -1.43 8.60 -11.60
C VAL A 22 -1.91 7.82 -10.38
N ARG A 23 -3.22 7.54 -10.27
CA ARG A 23 -3.77 6.73 -9.17
C ARG A 23 -3.18 5.32 -9.14
N LYS A 24 -2.99 4.70 -10.30
CA LYS A 24 -2.32 3.38 -10.41
C LYS A 24 -0.88 3.46 -9.92
N GLN A 25 -0.13 4.49 -10.31
CA GLN A 25 1.25 4.66 -9.86
C GLN A 25 1.34 4.94 -8.36
N LYS A 26 0.46 5.78 -7.81
CA LYS A 26 0.37 6.03 -6.37
C LYS A 26 0.12 4.74 -5.59
N ARG A 27 -0.82 3.90 -6.03
CA ARG A 27 -1.08 2.59 -5.43
C ARG A 27 0.15 1.67 -5.48
N LYS A 28 0.84 1.59 -6.63
CA LYS A 28 2.09 0.82 -6.75
C LYS A 28 3.16 1.29 -5.79
N ASN A 29 3.37 2.60 -5.69
CA ASN A 29 4.36 3.19 -4.80
C ASN A 29 4.02 2.93 -3.33
N GLU A 30 2.74 3.05 -2.96
CA GLU A 30 2.28 2.75 -1.61
C GLU A 30 2.46 1.27 -1.25
N THR A 31 2.08 0.36 -2.15
CA THR A 31 2.34 -1.08 -1.95
C THR A 31 3.83 -1.35 -1.79
N ARG A 32 4.69 -0.74 -2.62
CA ARG A 32 6.14 -0.88 -2.49
C ARG A 32 6.64 -0.36 -1.15
N ARG A 33 6.16 0.81 -0.71
CA ARG A 33 6.51 1.39 0.60
C ARG A 33 6.17 0.43 1.74
N LEU A 34 4.96 -0.11 1.75
CA LEU A 34 4.51 -1.06 2.77
C LEU A 34 5.35 -2.35 2.79
N ILE A 35 5.68 -2.90 1.62
CA ILE A 35 6.55 -4.10 1.51
C ILE A 35 7.95 -3.80 2.07
N LEU A 36 8.55 -2.67 1.70
CA LEU A 36 9.90 -2.31 2.16
C LEU A 36 9.96 -2.15 3.69
N TYR A 37 9.00 -1.42 4.27
CA TYR A 37 8.95 -1.26 5.73
C TYR A 37 8.58 -2.56 6.45
N GLY A 38 7.70 -3.38 5.89
CA GLY A 38 7.38 -4.70 6.44
C GLY A 38 8.60 -5.63 6.46
N ALA A 39 9.34 -5.70 5.36
CA ALA A 39 10.58 -6.48 5.28
C ALA A 39 11.65 -5.96 6.25
N ALA A 40 11.82 -4.64 6.35
CA ALA A 40 12.75 -4.04 7.30
C ALA A 40 12.37 -4.35 8.76
N ALA A 41 11.08 -4.33 9.10
CA ALA A 41 10.61 -4.69 10.44
C ALA A 41 10.89 -6.16 10.79
N LEU A 42 10.76 -7.07 9.81
CA LEU A 42 11.11 -8.49 9.99
C LEU A 42 12.62 -8.70 10.14
N ALA A 43 13.44 -7.98 9.36
CA ALA A 43 14.89 -8.04 9.51
C ALA A 43 15.34 -7.54 10.90
N ILE A 44 14.76 -6.44 11.40
CA ILE A 44 15.03 -5.93 12.75
C ILE A 44 14.69 -7.00 13.79
N LEU A 45 13.58 -7.72 13.64
CA LEU A 45 13.17 -8.76 14.58
C LEU A 45 14.22 -9.88 14.72
N GLU A 46 14.94 -10.21 13.64
CA GLU A 46 16.02 -11.22 13.65
C GLU A 46 17.26 -10.76 14.44
N GLU A 47 17.44 -9.45 14.61
CA GLU A 47 18.56 -8.84 15.35
C GLU A 47 18.24 -8.59 16.83
N LEU A 48 16.96 -8.72 17.24
CA LEU A 48 16.54 -8.48 18.61
C LEU A 48 16.87 -9.67 19.52
N GLU A 49 17.32 -9.37 20.74
CA GLU A 49 17.69 -10.37 21.74
C GLU A 49 16.83 -10.29 23.02
N GLY A 50 16.82 -11.36 23.79
CA GLY A 50 16.09 -11.44 25.06
C GLY A 50 14.58 -11.41 24.85
N ASP A 51 13.87 -10.57 25.61
CA ASP A 51 12.41 -10.42 25.55
C ASP A 51 11.94 -9.36 24.53
N GLN A 52 12.87 -8.73 23.82
CA GLN A 52 12.58 -7.70 22.82
C GLN A 52 11.80 -8.23 21.61
N PRO A 53 12.10 -9.42 21.04
CA PRO A 53 11.34 -9.99 19.92
C PRO A 53 9.86 -10.14 20.23
N ASP A 54 9.50 -10.70 21.39
CA ASP A 54 8.11 -10.96 21.79
C ASP A 54 7.33 -9.65 21.99
N ARG A 55 7.96 -8.66 22.63
CA ARG A 55 7.36 -7.32 22.80
C ARG A 55 7.15 -6.64 21.45
N PHE A 56 8.10 -6.78 20.53
CA PHE A 56 8.03 -6.20 19.21
C PHE A 56 6.93 -6.85 18.37
N LEU A 57 6.87 -8.19 18.33
CA LEU A 57 5.82 -8.96 17.67
C LEU A 57 4.45 -8.64 18.24
N THR A 58 4.30 -8.56 19.56
CA THR A 58 3.03 -8.18 20.20
C THR A 58 2.54 -6.81 19.70
N ARG A 59 3.45 -5.83 19.61
CA ARG A 59 3.12 -4.50 19.07
C ARG A 59 2.74 -4.57 17.59
N LEU A 60 3.46 -5.31 16.75
CA LEU A 60 3.12 -5.49 15.34
C LEU A 60 1.76 -6.17 15.17
N HIS A 61 1.53 -7.29 15.85
CA HIS A 61 0.27 -8.04 15.80
C HIS A 61 -0.93 -7.20 16.25
N SER A 62 -0.75 -6.27 17.20
CA SER A 62 -1.81 -5.33 17.61
C SER A 62 -2.28 -4.39 16.49
N LYS A 63 -1.44 -4.17 15.47
CA LYS A 63 -1.76 -3.32 14.30
C LYS A 63 -2.37 -4.09 13.14
N ILE A 64 -2.43 -5.42 13.22
CA ILE A 64 -3.08 -6.28 12.24
C ILE A 64 -4.53 -6.48 12.66
N THR A 65 -5.40 -5.66 12.09
CA THR A 65 -6.82 -5.56 12.48
C THR A 65 -7.77 -6.35 11.59
N ARG A 66 -7.35 -6.71 10.38
CA ARG A 66 -8.17 -7.45 9.42
C ARG A 66 -8.19 -8.93 9.78
N LYS A 67 -9.40 -9.50 9.95
CA LYS A 67 -9.58 -10.91 10.32
C LYS A 67 -8.85 -11.88 9.38
N SER A 68 -9.00 -11.71 8.07
CA SER A 68 -8.32 -12.56 7.06
C SER A 68 -6.80 -12.59 7.24
N ASP A 69 -6.22 -11.44 7.59
CA ASP A 69 -4.77 -11.28 7.70
C ASP A 69 -4.28 -11.85 9.04
N ARG A 70 -5.09 -11.76 10.10
CA ARG A 70 -4.83 -12.43 11.38
C ARG A 70 -4.89 -13.94 11.24
N ASP A 71 -5.94 -14.45 10.58
CA ASP A 71 -6.12 -15.88 10.32
C ASP A 71 -4.93 -16.43 9.50
N PHE A 72 -4.48 -15.70 8.48
CA PHE A 72 -3.30 -16.06 7.68
C PHE A 72 -2.01 -16.15 8.51
N LEU A 73 -1.85 -15.29 9.52
CA LEU A 73 -0.68 -15.24 10.39
C LEU A 73 -0.82 -16.09 11.67
N ASN A 74 -1.94 -16.80 11.84
CA ASN A 74 -2.28 -17.55 13.05
C ASN A 74 -2.27 -16.69 14.34
N LEU A 75 -2.87 -15.49 14.28
CA LEU A 75 -2.92 -14.49 15.35
C LEU A 75 -4.30 -14.32 16.01
#